data_AF-A0A2D6ZKU4-F1
#
_entry.id   AF-A0A2D6ZKU4-F1
#
_cell.length_a   1.000
_cell.length_b   1.000
_cell.length_c   1.000
_cell.angle_alpha   90.00
_cell.angle_beta   90.00
_cell.angle_gamma   90.00
#
_symmetry.space_group_name_H-M   'P 1'
#
loop_
_entity.id
_entity.type
_entity.pdbx_description
1 polymer ?
#
loop_
_entity_poly.entity_id
_entity_poly.type
_entity_poly.pdbx_seq_one_letter_code
_entity_poly.pdbx_strand_id
1 'polypeptide(L)' 'HHHKGFTLWMAGGGLKRGISYGATDELGMHAVQNPAHIHDIHATVLHLLGLDHERLTFRHNSRDVRLTDVFGNVLHEIVA' A
#
# COMPACT_ATOMS: atom_id res chain seq x y z
N HIS A 1 15.48 4.91 -6.65
CA HIS A 1 14.94 3.84 -5.79
C HIS A 1 15.84 3.74 -4.56
N HIS A 2 15.46 4.38 -3.45
CA HIS A 2 16.17 4.23 -2.17
C HIS A 2 15.38 3.27 -1.28
N HIS A 3 16.04 2.44 -0.48
CA HIS A 3 15.34 1.43 0.33
C HIS A 3 14.37 2.03 1.37
N LYS A 4 14.55 3.30 1.75
CA LYS A 4 13.68 4.03 2.70
C LYS A 4 12.70 5.02 2.04
N GLY A 5 12.75 5.14 0.71
CA GLY A 5 11.99 6.13 -0.04
C GLY A 5 11.94 5.74 -1.52
N PHE A 6 10.75 5.43 -1.99
CA PHE A 6 10.51 5.11 -3.40
C PHE A 6 9.13 5.60 -3.83
N THR A 7 8.97 5.78 -5.14
CA THR A 7 7.73 6.26 -5.75
C THR A 7 7.02 5.10 -6.43
N LEU A 8 5.70 5.03 -6.25
CA LEU A 8 4.80 4.12 -6.98
C LEU A 8 3.90 4.94 -7.89
N TRP A 9 3.61 4.41 -9.07
CA TRP A 9 2.62 4.97 -9.98
C TRP A 9 1.47 3.98 -10.16
N MET A 10 0.24 4.44 -9.95
CA MET A 10 -0.98 3.63 -10.00
C MET A 10 -2.07 4.37 -10.77
N ALA A 11 -2.94 3.64 -11.46
CA ALA A 11 -4.08 4.19 -12.19
C ALA A 11 -5.23 3.17 -12.27
N GLY A 12 -6.47 3.68 -12.40
CA GLY A 12 -7.67 2.85 -12.53
C GLY A 12 -8.17 2.28 -11.20
N GLY A 13 -9.02 1.24 -11.28
CA GLY A 13 -9.44 0.44 -10.12
C GLY A 13 -10.22 1.18 -9.03
N GLY A 14 -10.73 2.39 -9.27
CA GLY A 14 -11.40 3.20 -8.24
C GLY A 14 -10.45 4.12 -7.45
N LEU A 15 -9.23 4.36 -7.92
CA LEU A 15 -8.35 5.39 -7.37
C LEU A 15 -8.81 6.79 -7.74
N LYS A 16 -8.58 7.75 -6.84
CA LYS A 16 -8.70 9.19 -7.14
C LYS A 16 -7.73 9.55 -8.27
N ARG A 17 -8.25 10.28 -9.27
CA ARG A 17 -7.47 10.70 -10.44
C ARG A 17 -6.64 11.94 -10.16
N GLY A 18 -5.45 12.01 -10.77
CA GLY A 18 -4.66 13.25 -10.87
C GLY A 18 -4.10 13.77 -9.54
N ILE A 19 -3.89 12.89 -8.57
CA ILE A 19 -3.33 13.24 -7.27
C ILE A 19 -1.88 12.74 -7.13
N SER A 20 -1.13 13.41 -6.26
CA SER A 20 0.11 12.90 -5.67
C SER A 20 -0.15 12.67 -4.18
N TYR A 21 0.25 11.52 -3.64
CA TYR A 21 0.05 11.18 -2.24
C TYR A 21 1.40 10.91 -1.57
N GLY A 22 1.73 11.73 -0.59
CA GLY A 22 3.00 11.71 0.12
C GLY A 22 4.14 12.40 -0.61
N ALA A 23 5.28 12.51 0.06
CA ALA A 23 6.49 13.14 -0.46
C ALA A 23 7.73 12.59 0.25
N THR A 24 8.88 12.69 -0.41
CA THR A 24 10.20 12.39 0.16
C THR A 24 10.92 13.66 0.60
N ASP A 25 12.00 13.50 1.38
CA ASP A 25 12.96 14.58 1.61
C ASP A 25 13.57 15.11 0.30
N GLU A 26 14.28 16.23 0.38
CA GLU A 26 14.88 16.94 -0.78
C GLU A 26 15.83 16.06 -1.60
N LEU A 27 16.40 15.02 -0.98
CA LEU A 27 17.34 14.10 -1.63
C LEU A 27 16.64 12.82 -2.15
N GLY A 28 15.34 12.65 -1.90
CA GLY A 28 14.58 11.47 -2.28
C GLY A 28 14.88 10.23 -1.44
N MET A 29 15.42 10.39 -0.23
CA MET A 29 15.96 9.29 0.57
C MET A 29 14.93 8.71 1.54
N HIS A 30 14.12 9.55 2.17
CA HIS A 30 13.11 9.14 3.15
C HIS A 30 11.74 9.70 2.80
N ALA A 31 10.68 8.92 3.02
CA ALA A 31 9.32 9.43 3.00
C ALA A 31 9.08 10.33 4.23
N VAL A 32 8.68 11.58 4.02
CA VAL A 32 8.51 12.60 5.08
C VAL A 32 7.08 13.10 5.19
N GLN A 33 6.27 12.98 4.14
CA GLN A 33 4.85 13.32 4.14
C GLN A 33 4.03 12.10 3.78
N ASN A 34 2.98 11.81 4.56
CA ASN A 34 2.08 10.66 4.40
C ASN A 34 2.81 9.36 4.03
N PRO A 35 3.79 8.92 4.85
CA PRO A 35 4.56 7.72 4.54
C PRO A 35 3.63 6.51 4.48
N ALA A 36 3.68 5.78 3.37
CA ALA A 36 2.96 4.53 3.17
C ALA A 36 3.96 3.37 3.14
N HIS A 37 3.64 2.28 3.83
CA HIS A 37 4.39 1.04 3.74
C HIS A 37 3.86 0.19 2.58
N ILE A 38 4.68 -0.74 2.06
CA ILE A 38 4.23 -1.63 0.97
C ILE A 38 3.01 -2.49 1.38
N HIS A 39 2.86 -2.76 2.68
CA HIS A 39 1.69 -3.47 3.22
C HIS A 39 0.40 -2.64 3.04
N ASP A 40 0.46 -1.31 3.20
CA ASP A 40 -0.70 -0.43 3.00
C ASP A 40 -1.09 -0.36 1.53
N ILE A 41 -0.09 -0.35 0.63
CA ILE A 41 -0.30 -0.41 -0.81
C ILE A 41 -0.99 -1.73 -1.20
N HIS A 42 -0.49 -2.87 -0.72
CA HIS A 42 -1.12 -4.16 -0.97
C HIS A 42 -2.53 -4.25 -0.37
N ALA A 43 -2.75 -3.77 0.85
CA ALA A 43 -4.08 -3.69 1.47
C ALA A 43 -5.05 -2.87 0.60
N THR A 44 -4.59 -1.72 0.10
CA THR A 44 -5.38 -0.84 -0.76
C THR A 44 -5.71 -1.49 -2.10
N VAL A 45 -4.75 -2.16 -2.76
CA VAL A 45 -5.00 -2.88 -4.02
C VAL A 45 -6.02 -3.99 -3.81
N LEU A 46 -5.91 -4.78 -2.74
CA LEU A 46 -6.89 -5.83 -2.44
C LEU A 46 -8.28 -5.25 -2.16
N HIS A 47 -8.36 -4.14 -1.41
CA HIS A 47 -9.61 -3.42 -1.17
C HIS A 47 -10.29 -2.97 -2.46
N LEU A 48 -9.53 -2.40 -3.41
CA LEU A 48 -10.04 -1.98 -4.72
C LEU A 48 -10.55 -3.16 -5.59
N LEU A 49 -10.04 -4.37 -5.33
CA LEU A 49 -10.52 -5.60 -5.96
C LEU A 49 -11.75 -6.20 -5.23
N GLY A 50 -12.26 -5.53 -4.18
CA GLY A 50 -13.38 -6.02 -3.37
C GLY A 50 -13.00 -7.11 -2.37
N LEU A 51 -11.70 -7.24 -2.06
CA LEU A 51 -11.18 -8.23 -1.12
C LEU A 51 -10.80 -7.59 0.21
N ASP A 52 -11.16 -8.26 1.30
CA ASP A 52 -10.66 -7.92 2.63
C ASP A 52 -9.29 -8.57 2.83
N HIS A 53 -8.24 -7.75 2.90
CA HIS A 53 -6.86 -8.21 2.99
C HIS A 53 -6.59 -8.99 4.29
N GLU A 54 -7.35 -8.75 5.35
CA GLU A 54 -7.18 -9.47 6.61
C GLU A 54 -7.74 -10.89 6.54
N ARG A 55 -8.77 -11.08 5.72
CA ARG A 55 -9.45 -12.36 5.51
C ARG A 55 -8.81 -13.21 4.42
N LEU A 56 -7.99 -12.62 3.55
CA LEU A 56 -7.24 -13.32 2.50
C LEU A 56 -6.02 -14.05 3.09
N THR A 57 -6.28 -15.01 3.97
CA THR A 57 -5.28 -15.77 4.70
C THR A 57 -5.26 -17.23 4.25
N PHE A 58 -4.06 -17.76 4.00
CA PHE A 58 -3.85 -19.14 3.56
C PHE A 58 -2.87 -19.86 4.49
N ARG A 59 -3.11 -21.14 4.75
CA ARG A 59 -2.17 -21.98 5.50
C ARG A 59 -1.05 -22.46 4.58
N HIS A 60 0.19 -22.03 4.84
CA HIS A 60 1.38 -22.45 4.11
C HIS A 60 2.53 -22.75 5.09
N ASN A 61 3.21 -23.89 4.93
CA ASN A 61 4.31 -24.33 5.82
C ASN A 61 3.95 -24.23 7.32
N SER A 62 2.77 -24.73 7.68
CA SER A 62 2.23 -24.70 9.05
C SER A 62 2.00 -23.30 9.65
N ARG A 63 2.03 -22.25 8.82
CA ARG A 63 1.75 -20.87 9.22
C ARG A 63 0.60 -20.29 8.43
N ASP A 64 -0.22 -19.46 9.07
CA ASP A 64 -1.20 -18.64 8.38
C ASP A 64 -0.49 -17.43 7.78
N VAL A 65 -0.57 -17.28 6.46
CA VAL A 65 0.09 -16.22 5.70
C VAL A 65 -0.93 -15.42 4.93
N ARG A 66 -0.72 -14.10 4.86
CA ARG A 66 -1.46 -13.17 4.00
C ARG A 66 -0.50 -12.17 3.39
N LEU A 67 -0.89 -11.54 2.27
CA LEU A 67 -0.01 -10.64 1.51
C LEU A 67 0.50 -9.45 2.34
N THR A 68 -0.29 -9.00 3.31
CA THR A 68 0.09 -7.87 4.17
C THR A 68 0.73 -8.29 5.49
N ASP A 69 0.95 -9.60 5.69
CA ASP A 69 1.35 -10.20 6.98
C ASP A 69 0.49 -9.61 8.12
N VAL A 70 1.01 -9.40 9.33
CA VAL A 70 0.27 -8.76 10.43
C VAL A 70 0.09 -7.24 10.29
N PHE A 71 0.40 -6.65 9.14
CA PHE A 71 0.38 -5.19 8.90
C PHE A 71 -0.61 -4.79 7.79
N GLY A 72 -0.58 -3.51 7.45
CA GLY A 72 -1.29 -2.89 6.33
C GLY A 72 -2.58 -2.23 6.77
N ASN A 73 -2.79 -1.00 6.33
CA ASN A 73 -4.07 -0.29 6.39
C ASN A 73 -4.46 0.15 4.97
N VAL A 74 -5.77 0.17 4.69
CA VAL A 74 -6.26 0.72 3.42
C VAL A 74 -6.06 2.23 3.42
N LEU A 75 -5.42 2.75 2.37
CA LEU A 75 -5.19 4.18 2.16
C LEU A 75 -6.46 4.82 1.58
N HIS A 76 -7.45 5.08 2.43
CA HIS A 76 -8.74 5.65 2.02
C HIS A 76 -8.59 7.05 1.39
N GLU A 77 -7.50 7.75 1.68
CA GLU A 77 -7.19 9.07 1.12
C GLU A 77 -7.02 9.05 -0.40
N ILE A 78 -6.62 7.90 -0.98
CA ILE A 78 -6.39 7.75 -2.43
C ILE A 78 -7.49 6.98 -3.17
N VAL A 79 -8.50 6.46 -2.46
CA VAL A 79 -9.67 5.76 -3.04
C VAL A 79 -10.79 6.77 -3.33
N ALA A 80 -11.47 6.64 -4.49
CA ALA A 80 -12.47 7.58 -5.00
C ALA A 80 -13.84 7.52 -4.30
#